data_AF-A0A6M5FDM6-F1
#
_entry.id   AF-A0A6M5FDM6-F1
#
_cell.length_a   1.000
_cell.length_b   1.000
_cell.length_c   1.000
_cell.angle_alpha   90.00
_cell.angle_beta   90.00
_cell.angle_gamma   90.00
#
_symmetry.space_group_name_H-M   'P 1'
#
loop_
_entity.id
_entity.type
_entity.pdbx_description
1 polymer ?
#
loop_
_entity_poly.entity_id
_entity_poly.type
_entity_poly.pdbx_seq_one_letter_code
_entity_poly.pdbx_strand_id
1 'polypeptide(L)'
;MDRKQFNQALRSHLKDLPEDEIAKSLGYFDEMIDDRIEDGMSEKEAIADLGNVRDIAEKIKSEEPLLTKVKGKLGLPKDITPWGWTLIIVGSPLWLAIGVTLIAVPLSLLITTIALTAAGILALAVSAVHIVSEPAVGLWQLGWSCICIGLGLILLQAILQLGKVVRRKFSHQEQGGER
;
A
#
# COMPACT_ATOMS: atom_id res chain seq x y z
N MET A 1 -3.99 -48.54 -8.65
CA MET A 1 -4.68 -47.62 -7.72
C MET A 1 -6.11 -47.46 -8.19
N ASP A 2 -7.06 -47.16 -7.30
CA ASP A 2 -8.42 -46.77 -7.70
C ASP A 2 -8.51 -45.24 -7.92
N ARG A 3 -9.63 -44.76 -8.51
CA ARG A 3 -9.83 -43.34 -8.83
C ARG A 3 -9.74 -42.44 -7.61
N LYS A 4 -10.24 -42.89 -6.46
CA LYS A 4 -10.18 -42.11 -5.21
C LYS A 4 -8.74 -41.92 -4.74
N GLN A 5 -7.95 -42.99 -4.79
CA GLN A 5 -6.52 -42.95 -4.46
C GLN A 5 -5.74 -42.08 -5.43
N PHE A 6 -6.03 -42.15 -6.73
CA PHE A 6 -5.41 -41.30 -7.76
C PHE A 6 -5.67 -39.81 -7.48
N ASN A 7 -6.95 -39.43 -7.30
CA ASN A 7 -7.31 -38.04 -7.03
C ASN A 7 -6.75 -37.52 -5.71
N GLN A 8 -6.72 -38.35 -4.67
CA GLN A 8 -6.10 -37.99 -3.39
C GLN A 8 -4.58 -37.77 -3.55
N ALA A 9 -3.89 -38.65 -4.28
CA ALA A 9 -2.46 -38.53 -4.53
C ALA A 9 -2.14 -37.28 -5.37
N LEU A 10 -2.89 -37.05 -6.46
CA LEU A 10 -2.72 -35.90 -7.34
C LEU A 10 -2.94 -34.59 -6.58
N ARG A 11 -4.00 -34.51 -5.76
CA ARG A 11 -4.26 -33.37 -4.87
C ARG A 11 -3.13 -33.11 -3.88
N SER A 12 -2.57 -34.16 -3.30
CA SER A 12 -1.40 -34.05 -2.40
C SER A 12 -0.18 -33.45 -3.10
N HIS A 13 0.07 -33.84 -4.34
CA HIS A 13 1.19 -33.32 -5.13
C HIS A 13 0.96 -31.89 -5.63
N LEU A 14 -0.30 -31.48 -5.84
CA LEU A 14 -0.69 -30.15 -6.31
C LEU A 14 -1.01 -29.15 -5.18
N LYS A 15 -0.79 -29.49 -3.91
CA LYS A 15 -1.10 -28.64 -2.74
C LYS A 15 -0.52 -27.22 -2.74
N ASP A 16 0.47 -26.95 -3.60
CA ASP A 16 1.11 -25.63 -3.73
C ASP A 16 0.33 -24.71 -4.68
N LEU A 17 -0.67 -25.22 -5.39
CA LEU A 17 -1.52 -24.49 -6.33
C LEU A 17 -2.81 -23.97 -5.64
N PRO A 18 -3.46 -22.95 -6.22
CA PRO A 18 -4.80 -22.54 -5.80
C PRO A 18 -5.83 -23.69 -5.86
N GLU A 19 -6.75 -23.76 -4.89
CA GLU A 19 -7.78 -24.82 -4.82
C GLU A 19 -8.67 -24.88 -6.08
N ASP A 20 -8.92 -23.74 -6.74
CA ASP A 20 -9.67 -23.67 -8.00
C ASP A 20 -8.94 -24.38 -9.15
N GLU A 21 -7.61 -24.27 -9.20
CA GLU A 21 -6.78 -24.96 -10.20
C GLU A 21 -6.68 -26.45 -9.89
N ILE A 22 -6.51 -26.82 -8.61
CA ILE A 22 -6.53 -28.22 -8.16
C ILE A 22 -7.84 -28.90 -8.59
N ALA A 23 -8.99 -28.28 -8.32
CA ALA A 23 -10.30 -28.82 -8.69
C ALA A 23 -10.45 -29.00 -10.20
N LYS A 24 -9.95 -28.04 -10.99
CA LYS A 24 -9.96 -28.12 -12.46
C LYS A 24 -9.09 -29.26 -12.99
N SER A 25 -7.89 -29.42 -12.44
CA SER A 25 -6.99 -30.52 -12.82
C SER A 25 -7.60 -31.88 -12.49
N LEU A 26 -8.19 -32.04 -11.30
CA LEU A 26 -8.87 -33.29 -10.91
C LEU A 26 -10.04 -33.61 -11.85
N GLY A 27 -10.86 -32.60 -12.20
CA GLY A 27 -11.97 -32.76 -13.15
C GLY A 27 -11.52 -33.20 -14.54
N TYR A 28 -10.43 -32.64 -15.06
CA TYR A 28 -9.87 -33.01 -16.36
C TYR A 28 -9.42 -34.47 -16.42
N PHE A 29 -8.71 -34.96 -15.39
CA PHE A 29 -8.30 -36.36 -15.35
C PHE A 29 -9.47 -37.31 -15.10
N ASP A 30 -10.47 -36.89 -14.34
CA ASP A 30 -11.70 -37.64 -14.16
C ASP A 30 -12.43 -37.85 -15.51
N GLU A 31 -12.58 -36.79 -16.33
CA GLU A 31 -13.11 -36.91 -17.70
C GLU A 31 -12.27 -37.85 -18.57
N MET A 32 -10.94 -37.75 -18.53
CA MET A 32 -10.05 -38.64 -19.29
C MET A 32 -10.12 -40.12 -18.85
N ILE A 33 -10.43 -40.38 -17.58
CA ILE A 33 -10.66 -41.74 -17.06
C ILE A 33 -12.01 -42.24 -17.55
N ASP A 34 -13.04 -41.39 -17.48
CA ASP A 34 -14.38 -41.71 -17.93
C ASP A 34 -14.40 -42.04 -19.44
N ASP A 35 -13.71 -41.26 -20.29
CA ASP A 35 -13.54 -41.53 -21.72
C ASP A 35 -12.93 -42.93 -22.00
N ARG A 36 -11.91 -43.32 -21.23
CA ARG A 36 -11.24 -44.62 -21.39
C ARG A 36 -12.11 -45.79 -20.93
N ILE A 37 -12.94 -45.56 -19.92
CA ILE A 37 -13.92 -46.55 -19.45
C ILE A 37 -15.00 -46.75 -20.51
N GLU A 38 -15.45 -45.67 -21.17
CA GLU A 38 -16.38 -45.73 -22.31
C GLU A 38 -15.78 -46.49 -23.51
N ASP A 39 -14.48 -46.36 -23.75
CA ASP A 39 -13.73 -47.12 -24.76
C ASP A 39 -13.52 -48.62 -24.38
N GLY A 40 -14.01 -49.05 -23.23
CA GLY A 40 -14.03 -50.46 -22.80
C GLY A 40 -12.86 -50.88 -21.90
N MET A 41 -12.04 -49.95 -21.40
CA MET A 41 -11.02 -50.26 -20.39
C MET A 41 -11.63 -50.37 -18.99
N SER A 42 -11.05 -51.20 -18.13
CA SER A 42 -11.41 -51.13 -16.70
C SER A 42 -10.79 -49.88 -16.05
N GLU A 43 -11.41 -49.36 -14.99
CA GLU A 43 -10.92 -48.17 -14.26
C GLU A 43 -9.44 -48.27 -13.88
N LYS A 44 -8.99 -49.46 -13.46
CA LYS A 44 -7.59 -49.69 -13.07
C LYS A 44 -6.63 -49.63 -14.26
N GLU A 45 -7.07 -50.08 -15.43
CA GLU A 45 -6.29 -50.00 -16.67
C GLU A 45 -6.24 -48.57 -17.18
N ALA A 46 -7.37 -47.86 -17.15
CA ALA A 46 -7.44 -46.45 -17.52
C ALA A 46 -6.49 -45.59 -16.68
N ILE A 47 -6.44 -45.80 -15.36
CA ILE A 47 -5.52 -45.08 -14.48
C ILE A 47 -4.06 -45.50 -14.69
N ALA A 48 -3.80 -46.77 -15.01
CA ALA A 48 -2.45 -47.23 -15.32
C ALA A 48 -1.91 -46.63 -16.63
N ASP A 49 -2.78 -46.42 -17.62
CA ASP A 49 -2.47 -45.81 -18.92
C ASP A 49 -2.09 -44.32 -18.80
N LEU A 50 -2.67 -43.60 -17.83
CA LEU A 50 -2.32 -42.19 -17.56
C LEU A 50 -0.87 -42.01 -17.07
N GLY A 51 -0.25 -43.06 -16.53
CA GLY A 51 1.12 -43.05 -16.03
C GLY A 51 1.25 -42.65 -14.55
N ASN A 52 2.42 -42.14 -14.18
CA ASN A 52 2.74 -41.82 -12.79
C ASN A 52 2.13 -40.48 -12.35
N VAL A 53 1.37 -40.49 -11.26
CA VAL A 53 0.77 -39.30 -10.64
C VAL A 53 1.78 -38.18 -10.38
N ARG A 54 3.02 -38.54 -10.01
CA ARG A 54 4.07 -37.56 -9.76
C ARG A 54 4.47 -36.82 -11.04
N ASP A 55 4.64 -37.54 -12.14
CA ASP A 55 5.07 -36.97 -13.43
C ASP A 55 3.96 -36.07 -13.98
N ILE A 56 2.70 -36.49 -13.81
CA ILE A 56 1.51 -35.69 -14.12
C ILE A 56 1.54 -34.38 -13.32
N ALA A 57 1.76 -34.44 -12.01
CA ALA A 57 1.79 -33.26 -11.17
C ALA A 57 2.96 -32.30 -11.51
N GLU A 58 4.14 -32.84 -11.82
CA GLU A 58 5.29 -32.05 -12.28
C GLU A 58 5.00 -31.36 -13.62
N LYS A 59 4.33 -32.05 -14.56
CA LYS A 59 3.91 -31.49 -15.83
C LYS A 59 2.92 -30.33 -15.65
N ILE A 60 1.89 -30.51 -14.83
CA ILE A 60 0.90 -29.45 -14.50
C ILE A 60 1.60 -28.23 -13.90
N LYS A 61 2.52 -28.43 -12.95
CA LYS A 61 3.30 -27.34 -12.35
C LYS A 61 4.23 -26.64 -13.35
N SER A 62 4.70 -27.35 -14.37
CA SER A 62 5.59 -26.79 -15.40
C SER A 62 4.85 -26.02 -16.50
N GLU A 63 3.59 -26.38 -16.76
CA GLU A 63 2.73 -25.75 -17.78
C GLU A 63 2.06 -24.47 -17.27
N GLU A 64 2.26 -24.09 -16.01
CA GLU A 64 1.74 -22.82 -15.48
C GLU A 64 2.24 -21.62 -16.30
N PRO A 65 1.33 -20.83 -16.90
CA PRO A 65 1.73 -19.61 -17.58
C PRO A 65 2.35 -18.67 -16.55
N LEU A 66 3.53 -18.14 -16.86
CA LEU A 66 4.30 -17.25 -15.97
C LEU A 66 3.46 -16.10 -15.38
N LEU A 67 2.39 -15.70 -16.08
CA LEU A 67 1.41 -14.69 -15.66
C LEU A 67 0.66 -15.04 -14.36
N THR A 68 0.34 -16.31 -14.08
CA THR A 68 -0.33 -16.72 -12.82
C THR A 68 0.63 -16.64 -11.64
N LYS A 69 1.91 -16.96 -11.86
CA LYS A 69 2.99 -16.79 -10.88
C LYS A 69 3.21 -15.33 -10.48
N VAL A 70 2.99 -14.37 -11.40
CA VAL A 70 3.06 -12.93 -11.08
C VAL A 70 1.84 -12.47 -10.29
N LYS A 71 0.64 -12.98 -10.58
CA LYS A 71 -0.58 -12.66 -9.80
C LYS A 71 -0.44 -13.05 -8.33
N GLY A 72 0.18 -14.20 -8.03
CA GLY A 72 0.50 -14.59 -6.65
C GLY A 72 1.51 -13.67 -5.95
N LYS A 73 2.43 -13.05 -6.70
CA LYS A 73 3.44 -12.12 -6.16
C LYS A 73 2.95 -10.69 -5.97
N LEU A 74 1.86 -10.28 -6.63
CA LEU A 74 1.35 -8.91 -6.55
C LEU A 74 0.63 -8.60 -5.23
N GLY A 75 0.50 -9.55 -4.30
CA GLY A 75 -0.03 -9.29 -2.96
C GLY A 75 -1.42 -8.65 -2.95
N LEU A 76 -2.20 -8.82 -4.02
CA LEU A 76 -3.60 -8.42 -3.99
C LEU A 76 -4.27 -9.29 -2.92
N PRO A 77 -4.91 -8.69 -1.90
CA PRO A 77 -5.60 -9.46 -0.90
C PRO A 77 -6.65 -10.30 -1.61
N LYS A 78 -6.54 -11.62 -1.48
CA LYS A 78 -7.39 -12.59 -2.19
C LYS A 78 -8.84 -12.56 -1.66
N ASP A 79 -9.07 -11.83 -0.56
CA ASP A 79 -10.27 -11.92 0.27
C ASP A 79 -10.92 -10.55 0.57
N ILE A 80 -10.80 -9.56 -0.33
CA ILE A 80 -11.50 -8.28 -0.12
C ILE A 80 -13.00 -8.51 -0.36
N THR A 81 -13.80 -8.36 0.69
CA THR A 81 -15.27 -8.40 0.56
C THR A 81 -15.74 -7.33 -0.43
N PRO A 82 -16.87 -7.54 -1.15
CA PRO A 82 -17.41 -6.56 -2.09
C PRO A 82 -17.60 -5.17 -1.48
N TRP A 83 -17.95 -5.13 -0.18
CA TRP A 83 -18.05 -3.90 0.60
C TRP A 83 -16.71 -3.16 0.78
N GLY A 84 -15.59 -3.89 0.89
CA GLY A 84 -14.26 -3.30 0.94
C GLY A 84 -13.91 -2.57 -0.36
N TRP A 85 -14.29 -3.13 -1.52
CA TRP A 85 -14.14 -2.45 -2.81
C TRP A 85 -14.99 -1.19 -2.90
N THR A 86 -16.24 -1.23 -2.45
CA THR A 86 -17.10 -0.04 -2.40
C THR A 86 -16.48 1.06 -1.52
N LEU A 87 -15.94 0.70 -0.36
CA LEU A 87 -15.30 1.66 0.55
C LEU A 87 -14.03 2.26 -0.06
N ILE A 88 -13.24 1.48 -0.80
CA ILE A 88 -12.04 1.98 -1.48
C ILE A 88 -12.43 2.92 -2.62
N ILE A 89 -13.44 2.58 -3.43
CA ILE A 89 -13.87 3.39 -4.58
C ILE A 89 -14.54 4.68 -4.11
N VAL A 90 -15.48 4.60 -3.18
CA VAL A 90 -16.19 5.76 -2.61
C VAL A 90 -15.27 6.57 -1.71
N GLY A 91 -14.36 5.90 -0.99
CA GLY A 91 -13.38 6.54 -0.12
C GLY A 91 -12.16 7.08 -0.86
N SER A 92 -11.89 6.68 -2.11
CA SER A 92 -10.69 7.11 -2.86
C SER A 92 -10.53 8.64 -2.92
N PRO A 93 -11.60 9.43 -3.19
CA PRO A 93 -11.52 10.89 -3.10
C PRO A 93 -11.14 11.38 -1.69
N LEU A 94 -11.64 10.71 -0.65
CA LEU A 94 -11.38 11.06 0.75
C LEU A 94 -9.94 10.72 1.16
N TRP A 95 -9.44 9.54 0.82
CA TRP A 95 -8.05 9.13 1.07
C TRP A 95 -7.05 10.06 0.37
N LEU A 96 -7.36 10.46 -0.86
CA LEU A 96 -6.55 11.41 -1.62
C LEU A 96 -6.56 12.79 -0.93
N ALA A 97 -7.73 13.29 -0.52
CA ALA A 97 -7.83 14.56 0.19
C ALA A 97 -7.06 14.57 1.51
N ILE A 98 -7.12 13.47 2.28
CA ILE A 98 -6.33 13.29 3.51
C ILE A 98 -4.83 13.28 3.20
N GLY A 99 -4.40 12.53 2.18
CA GLY A 99 -2.99 12.50 1.78
C GLY A 99 -2.47 13.88 1.36
N VAL A 100 -3.24 14.61 0.57
CA VAL A 100 -2.89 15.98 0.14
C VAL A 100 -2.82 16.93 1.33
N THR A 101 -3.80 16.91 2.23
CA THR A 101 -3.81 17.80 3.41
C THR A 101 -2.65 17.52 4.37
N LEU A 102 -2.27 16.25 4.57
CA LEU A 102 -1.12 15.87 5.40
C LEU A 102 0.21 16.46 4.89
N ILE A 103 0.33 16.74 3.60
CA ILE A 103 1.52 17.34 2.99
C ILE A 103 1.37 18.87 2.84
N ALA A 104 0.21 19.32 2.37
CA ALA A 104 -0.04 20.71 2.04
C ALA A 104 -0.06 21.61 3.29
N VAL A 105 -0.64 21.14 4.40
CA VAL A 105 -0.72 21.93 5.63
C VAL A 105 0.67 22.24 6.22
N PRO A 106 1.57 21.27 6.46
CA PRO A 106 2.90 21.58 7.01
C PRO A 106 3.74 22.42 6.04
N LEU A 107 3.62 22.19 4.73
CA LEU A 107 4.29 23.01 3.72
C LEU A 107 3.79 24.47 3.75
N SER A 108 2.47 24.66 3.79
CA SER A 108 1.85 25.99 3.91
C SER A 108 2.29 26.73 5.17
N LEU A 109 2.34 26.02 6.31
CA LEU A 109 2.82 26.59 7.57
C LEU A 109 4.29 27.04 7.48
N LEU A 110 5.14 26.24 6.83
CA LEU A 110 6.55 26.55 6.62
C LEU A 110 6.72 27.78 5.72
N ILE A 111 6.01 27.84 4.59
CA ILE A 111 6.03 28.99 3.67
C ILE A 111 5.55 30.26 4.39
N THR A 112 4.44 30.16 5.14
CA THR A 112 3.89 31.29 5.90
C THR A 112 4.88 31.81 6.93
N THR A 113 5.56 30.91 7.62
CA THR A 113 6.60 31.23 8.60
C THR A 113 7.77 32.00 7.96
N ILE A 114 8.27 31.50 6.84
CA ILE A 114 9.35 32.15 6.08
C ILE A 114 8.89 33.52 5.56
N ALA A 115 7.68 33.60 5.00
CA ALA A 115 7.14 34.85 4.47
C ALA A 115 6.98 35.92 5.56
N LEU A 116 6.40 35.57 6.72
CA LEU A 116 6.22 36.50 7.83
C LEU A 116 7.55 37.01 8.39
N THR A 117 8.52 36.11 8.59
CA THR A 117 9.84 36.50 9.09
C THR A 117 10.59 37.38 8.08
N ALA A 118 10.62 36.99 6.80
CA ALA A 118 11.29 37.76 5.76
C ALA A 118 10.64 39.14 5.55
N ALA A 119 9.31 39.20 5.48
CA ALA A 119 8.57 40.46 5.37
C ALA A 119 8.80 41.35 6.59
N GLY A 120 8.82 40.77 7.80
CA GLY A 120 9.14 41.49 9.02
C GLY A 120 10.56 42.07 9.02
N ILE A 121 11.57 41.30 8.61
CA ILE A 121 12.96 41.78 8.51
C ILE A 121 13.09 42.91 7.49
N LEU A 122 12.46 42.79 6.32
CA LEU A 122 12.44 43.84 5.31
C LEU A 122 11.73 45.10 5.82
N ALA A 123 10.56 44.94 6.45
CA ALA A 123 9.81 46.04 7.02
C ALA A 123 10.59 46.75 8.13
N LEU A 124 11.36 46.01 8.92
CA LEU A 124 12.26 46.55 9.95
C LEU A 124 13.34 47.42 9.31
N ALA A 125 14.01 46.95 8.26
CA ALA A 125 15.01 47.73 7.54
C ALA A 125 14.43 49.03 6.96
N VAL A 126 13.24 48.96 6.35
CA VAL A 126 12.55 50.15 5.81
C VAL A 126 12.11 51.10 6.93
N SER A 127 11.69 50.57 8.09
CA SER A 127 11.28 51.41 9.23
C SER A 127 12.42 52.29 9.75
N ALA A 128 13.67 51.78 9.70
CA ALA A 128 14.85 52.53 10.09
C ALA A 128 15.14 53.72 9.16
N VAL A 129 14.70 53.65 7.89
CA VAL A 129 14.78 54.79 6.96
C VAL A 129 13.64 55.77 7.23
N HIS A 130 12.41 55.27 7.39
CA HIS A 130 11.23 56.10 7.65
C HIS A 130 11.32 56.87 8.97
N ILE A 131 12.02 56.38 9.99
CA ILE A 131 12.14 57.10 11.26
C ILE A 131 12.87 58.45 11.11
N VAL A 132 13.71 58.60 10.08
CA VAL A 132 14.47 59.83 9.82
C VAL A 132 13.63 60.86 9.09
N SER A 133 12.78 60.43 8.15
CA SER A 133 11.92 61.34 7.36
C SER A 133 10.57 61.61 8.03
N GLU A 134 9.90 60.56 8.52
CA GLU A 134 8.55 60.59 9.07
C GLU A 134 8.48 59.69 10.33
N PRO A 135 8.90 60.20 11.50
CA PRO A 135 9.09 59.39 12.71
C PRO A 135 7.84 58.60 13.15
N ALA A 136 6.65 59.18 13.00
CA ALA A 136 5.40 58.51 13.36
C ALA A 136 5.13 57.27 12.52
N VAL A 137 5.36 57.35 11.19
CA VAL A 137 5.19 56.23 10.26
C VAL A 137 6.28 55.17 10.51
N GLY A 138 7.52 55.61 10.74
CA GLY A 138 8.63 54.73 11.09
C GLY A 138 8.36 53.90 12.35
N LEU A 139 7.88 54.52 13.43
CA LEU A 139 7.55 53.82 14.69
C LEU A 139 6.37 52.86 14.54
N TRP A 140 5.34 53.23 13.79
CA TRP A 140 4.21 52.36 13.51
C TRP A 140 4.64 51.11 12.72
N GLN A 141 5.43 51.31 11.67
CA GLN A 141 5.98 50.23 10.85
C GLN A 141 6.96 49.34 11.63
N LEU A 142 7.78 49.92 12.50
CA LEU A 142 8.66 49.19 13.41
C LEU A 142 7.85 48.21 14.28
N GLY A 143 6.73 48.66 14.85
CA GLY A 143 5.82 47.80 15.62
C GLY A 143 5.34 46.59 14.82
N TRP A 144 4.88 46.81 13.58
CA TRP A 144 4.38 45.72 12.72
C TRP A 144 5.50 44.77 12.30
N SER A 145 6.70 45.29 12.06
CA SER A 145 7.87 44.47 11.72
C SER A 145 8.22 43.49 12.84
N CYS A 146 8.24 43.97 14.09
CA CYS A 146 8.50 43.14 15.27
C CYS A 146 7.41 42.07 15.47
N ILE A 147 6.14 42.42 15.24
CA ILE A 147 5.02 41.47 15.33
C ILE A 147 5.16 40.36 14.28
N CYS A 148 5.44 40.71 13.02
CA CYS A 148 5.62 39.73 11.95
C CYS A 148 6.79 38.78 12.21
N ILE A 149 7.94 39.32 12.67
CA ILE A 149 9.09 38.50 13.05
C ILE A 149 8.73 37.58 14.21
N GLY A 150 8.10 38.12 15.26
CA GLY A 150 7.70 37.36 16.45
C GLY A 150 6.73 36.22 16.12
N LEU A 151 5.69 36.49 15.33
CA LEU A 151 4.73 35.48 14.88
C LEU A 151 5.41 34.39 14.06
N GLY A 152 6.30 34.76 13.15
CA GLY A 152 7.08 33.81 12.37
C GLY A 152 7.94 32.90 13.26
N LEU A 153 8.66 33.44 14.25
CA LEU A 153 9.47 32.63 15.17
C LEU A 153 8.63 31.69 16.04
N ILE A 154 7.47 32.15 16.52
CA ILE A 154 6.54 31.31 17.31
C ILE A 154 6.02 30.15 16.45
N LEU A 155 5.63 30.42 15.19
CA LEU A 155 5.20 29.39 14.26
C LEU A 155 6.32 28.39 13.95
N LEU A 156 7.56 28.87 13.73
CA LEU A 156 8.72 27.99 13.55
C LEU A 156 8.92 27.06 14.75
N GLN A 157 8.85 27.61 15.96
CA GLN A 157 8.99 26.84 17.18
C GLN A 157 7.87 25.80 17.33
N ALA A 158 6.63 26.17 17.02
CA ALA A 158 5.49 25.25 17.03
C ALA A 158 5.69 24.08 16.04
N ILE A 159 6.15 24.37 14.80
CA ILE A 159 6.46 23.36 13.77
C ILE A 159 7.55 22.39 14.28
N LEU A 160 8.63 22.91 14.87
CA LEU A 160 9.73 22.10 15.38
C LEU A 160 9.29 21.21 16.56
N GLN A 161 8.46 21.72 17.47
CA GLN A 161 7.94 20.93 18.58
C GLN A 161 7.00 19.82 18.09
N LEU A 162 6.13 20.13 17.13
CA LEU A 162 5.25 19.14 16.53
C LEU A 162 6.06 18.03 15.85
N GLY A 163 7.08 18.39 15.07
CA GLY A 163 7.99 17.43 14.44
C GLY A 163 8.69 16.52 15.46
N LYS A 164 9.14 17.06 16.60
CA LYS A 164 9.73 16.27 17.68
C LYS A 164 8.73 15.29 18.32
N VAL A 165 7.49 15.74 18.57
CA VAL A 165 6.44 14.89 19.15
C VAL A 165 6.07 13.76 18.20
N VAL A 166 5.90 14.07 16.92
CA VAL A 166 5.60 13.10 15.87
C VAL A 166 6.72 12.06 15.79
N ARG A 167 7.98 12.50 15.68
CA ARG A 167 9.15 11.61 15.64
C ARG A 167 9.24 10.70 16.87
N ARG A 168 9.01 11.22 18.07
CA ARG A 168 9.02 10.41 19.31
C ARG A 168 7.94 9.33 19.33
N LYS A 169 6.75 9.64 18.82
CA LYS A 169 5.67 8.65 18.72
C LYS A 169 6.04 7.52 17.74
N PHE A 170 6.59 7.85 16.58
CA PHE A 170 7.01 6.84 15.62
C PHE A 170 8.17 5.99 16.13
N SER A 171 9.17 6.57 16.80
CA SER A 171 10.28 5.80 17.38
C SER A 171 9.86 4.83 18.49
N HIS A 172 8.77 5.12 19.22
CA HIS A 172 8.24 4.20 20.23
C HIS A 172 7.45 3.03 19.64
N GLN A 173 6.80 3.22 18.49
CA GLN A 173 6.07 2.15 17.79
C GLN A 173 7.05 1.13 17.19
N GLU A 174 8.20 1.58 16.69
CA GLU A 174 9.26 0.71 16.17
C GLU A 174 9.85 -0.22 17.25
N GLN A 175 9.98 0.26 18.49
CA GLN A 175 10.55 -0.53 19.61
C GLN A 175 9.53 -1.43 20.32
N GLY A 176 8.23 -1.23 20.08
CA GLY A 176 7.15 -2.00 20.71
C GLY A 176 6.70 -3.23 19.92
N GLY A 177 7.08 -3.35 18.64
CA GLY A 177 6.69 -4.44 17.74
C GLY A 177 7.62 -5.66 17.74
N GLU A 178 8.73 -5.64 18.48
CA GLU A 178 9.71 -6.74 18.55
C GLU A 178 9.51 -7.69 19.77
N ARG A 179 8.32 -7.73 20.39
CA ARG A 179 8.03 -8.67 21.49
C ARG A 179 6.79 -9.50 21.26
#